data_AF-A0A7W5BWJ6-F1
#
_entry.id   AF-A0A7W5BWJ6-F1
#
_cell.length_a   1.000
_cell.length_b   1.000
_cell.length_c   1.000
_cell.angle_alpha   90.00
_cell.angle_beta   90.00
_cell.angle_gamma   90.00
#
_symmetry.space_group_name_H-M   'P 1'
#
loop_
_entity.id
_entity.type
_entity.pdbx_description
1 polymer ?
#
loop_
_entity_poly.entity_id
_entity_poly.type
_entity_poly.pdbx_seq_one_letter_code
_entity_poly.pdbx_strand_id
1 'polypeptide(L)'
;MATLIEDLQPAGLNVRLRLEDAPDLSAALQAAMPGWPLARRPVAGRIALRGRREGQAYRLWSAGESRSRRLTGVATVASCLVADLIPEVLATWPQAIGLHCAAVEVNGRLLVFPATHRAGKSLLCAAFAAAGYRVFADDVLLLTPEGAGMALGIAPRLRLPLPDTLSSRLAGYVAGRGGVGDDRYRYLDLGRESLASHGERCPLGSIILLERCGEAVPSLTQVSPGEGLLRLLGQSLAGTHHEPAELLPRLLPMMKRLPCRMLRFDDPMAAVARLVGAHACDDRPEIQAFGSDRSAVDWPDEMAWRRRPVTAEYVLGDERFLVDDRGDVHRLNPLANSIWRLLGLEPLSRLEIVALLRVRFPDISPARLDDDVGGLFDALAALGLVVPADD
;
A
#
# COMPACT_ATOMS: atom_id res chain seq x y z
N MET A 1 8.50 41.94 20.08
CA MET A 1 8.31 41.70 18.63
C MET A 1 6.99 40.98 18.45
N ALA A 2 6.17 41.39 17.48
CA ALA A 2 4.90 40.71 17.21
C ALA A 2 5.19 39.33 16.57
N THR A 3 4.49 38.29 17.03
CA THR A 3 4.54 36.95 16.43
C THR A 3 4.00 37.01 14.99
N LEU A 4 4.78 36.51 14.03
CA LEU A 4 4.32 36.35 12.66
C LEU A 4 3.43 35.11 12.59
N ILE A 5 2.18 35.27 12.12
CA ILE A 5 1.23 34.17 12.01
C ILE A 5 0.79 34.02 10.55
N GLU A 6 0.95 32.83 9.99
CA GLU A 6 0.42 32.43 8.69
C GLU A 6 -0.59 31.31 8.86
N ASP A 7 -1.84 31.53 8.41
CA ASP A 7 -2.86 30.49 8.33
C ASP A 7 -3.00 30.03 6.88
N LEU A 8 -2.67 28.76 6.64
CA LEU A 8 -2.76 28.10 5.33
C LEU A 8 -3.95 27.14 5.30
N GLN A 9 -4.74 27.19 4.23
CA GLN A 9 -5.84 26.27 3.98
C GLN A 9 -5.55 25.43 2.73
N PRO A 10 -5.40 24.10 2.85
CA PRO A 10 -5.28 23.21 1.70
C PRO A 10 -6.57 23.20 0.89
N ALA A 11 -6.45 23.21 -0.44
CA ALA A 11 -7.59 23.13 -1.34
C ALA A 11 -8.44 21.88 -1.04
N GLY A 12 -9.76 22.03 -1.03
CA GLY A 12 -10.70 20.94 -0.76
C GLY A 12 -10.88 20.58 0.71
N LEU A 13 -10.12 21.15 1.64
CA LEU A 13 -10.28 20.90 3.08
C LEU A 13 -10.88 22.10 3.82
N ASN A 14 -11.72 21.82 4.82
CA ASN A 14 -12.31 22.82 5.72
C ASN A 14 -11.49 23.03 7.00
N VAL A 15 -10.18 22.77 6.93
CA VAL A 15 -9.24 22.93 8.04
C VAL A 15 -8.07 23.83 7.67
N ARG A 16 -7.43 24.41 8.69
CA ARG A 16 -6.26 25.27 8.57
C ARG A 16 -5.03 24.67 9.23
N LEU A 17 -3.88 24.97 8.65
CA LEU A 17 -2.57 24.85 9.28
C LEU A 17 -2.13 26.24 9.74
N ARG A 18 -1.88 26.39 11.04
CA ARG A 18 -1.36 27.64 11.62
C ARG A 18 0.14 27.55 11.80
N LEU A 19 0.89 28.44 11.16
CA LEU A 19 2.33 28.54 11.27
C LEU A 19 2.72 29.81 12.02
N GLU A 20 3.55 29.69 13.04
CA GLU A 20 3.98 30.78 13.90
C GLU A 20 5.49 30.98 13.82
N ASP A 21 5.92 32.17 13.44
CA ASP A 21 7.32 32.56 13.23
C ASP A 21 8.08 31.62 12.28
N ALA A 22 7.38 30.97 11.34
CA ALA A 22 7.90 29.88 10.48
C ALA A 22 7.62 30.08 8.97
N PRO A 23 8.06 31.19 8.34
CA PRO A 23 7.84 31.44 6.91
C PRO A 23 8.59 30.45 6.00
N ASP A 24 9.72 29.92 6.47
CA ASP A 24 10.48 28.85 5.84
C ASP A 24 9.68 27.54 5.76
N LEU A 25 8.93 27.21 6.81
CA LEU A 25 8.03 26.06 6.83
C LEU A 25 6.82 26.26 5.89
N SER A 26 6.30 27.49 5.79
CA SER A 26 5.26 27.85 4.81
C SER A 26 5.73 27.57 3.38
N ALA A 27 6.92 28.04 3.02
CA ALA A 27 7.54 27.77 1.72
C ALA A 27 7.84 26.27 1.50
N ALA A 28 8.30 25.57 2.54
CA ALA A 28 8.56 24.14 2.48
C ALA A 28 7.30 23.32 2.19
N LEU A 29 6.16 23.65 2.81
CA LEU A 29 4.88 22.99 2.54
C LEU A 29 4.40 23.23 1.11
N GLN A 30 4.56 24.44 0.58
CA GLN A 30 4.25 24.74 -0.82
C GLN A 30 5.15 23.95 -1.78
N ALA A 31 6.43 23.82 -1.47
CA ALA A 31 7.38 23.03 -2.27
C ALA A 31 7.14 21.51 -2.15
N ALA A 32 6.66 21.03 -1.00
CA ALA A 32 6.33 19.62 -0.79
C ALA A 32 5.00 19.22 -1.45
N MET A 33 4.09 20.17 -1.64
CA MET A 33 2.75 19.93 -2.21
C MET A 33 2.44 20.84 -3.40
N PRO A 34 3.28 20.85 -4.45
CA PRO A 34 3.13 21.81 -5.55
C PRO A 34 1.86 21.56 -6.39
N GLY A 35 1.31 20.34 -6.34
CA GLY A 35 0.04 19.98 -6.96
C GLY A 35 -1.18 20.19 -6.04
N TRP A 36 -0.99 20.53 -4.76
CA TRP A 36 -2.06 20.75 -3.79
C TRP A 36 -2.03 22.20 -3.27
N PRO A 37 -2.82 23.11 -3.85
CA PRO A 37 -2.74 24.51 -3.52
C PRO A 37 -3.01 24.81 -2.04
N LEU A 38 -2.17 25.65 -1.44
CA LEU A 38 -2.34 26.19 -0.08
C LEU A 38 -2.72 27.67 -0.17
N ALA A 39 -3.96 28.00 0.19
CA ALA A 39 -4.42 29.39 0.21
C ALA A 39 -4.15 30.04 1.58
N ARG A 40 -3.66 31.28 1.59
CA ARG A 40 -3.57 32.08 2.82
C ARG A 40 -4.97 32.58 3.19
N ARG A 41 -5.49 32.15 4.36
CA ARG A 41 -6.87 32.44 4.78
C ARG A 41 -6.92 32.86 6.26
N PRO A 42 -7.21 34.14 6.58
CA PRO A 42 -7.03 34.65 7.93
C PRO A 42 -8.08 34.24 8.98
N VAL A 43 -9.32 33.82 8.61
CA VAL A 43 -10.43 33.79 9.60
C VAL A 43 -11.36 32.55 9.57
N ALA A 44 -11.45 31.75 8.49
CA ALA A 44 -12.44 30.66 8.42
C ALA A 44 -11.85 29.26 8.68
N GLY A 45 -12.55 28.43 9.47
CA GLY A 45 -12.27 26.99 9.62
C GLY A 45 -11.52 26.57 10.90
N ARG A 46 -11.61 25.29 11.27
CA ARG A 46 -10.91 24.69 12.42
C ARG A 46 -9.41 24.63 12.15
N ILE A 47 -8.58 24.94 13.14
CA ILE A 47 -7.13 24.70 13.06
C ILE A 47 -6.93 23.20 13.31
N ALA A 48 -6.57 22.44 12.28
CA ALA A 48 -6.26 21.03 12.41
C ALA A 48 -4.81 20.81 12.87
N LEU A 49 -3.89 21.65 12.40
CA LEU A 49 -2.46 21.51 12.67
C LEU A 49 -1.85 22.87 13.03
N ARG A 50 -0.90 22.88 13.95
CA ARG A 50 -0.12 24.07 14.32
C ARG A 50 1.36 23.75 14.28
N GLY A 51 2.16 24.64 13.71
CA GLY A 51 3.62 24.59 13.72
C GLY A 51 4.19 25.91 14.21
N ARG A 52 5.15 25.87 15.13
CA ARG A 52 5.85 27.07 15.63
C ARG A 52 7.35 26.90 15.55
N ARG A 53 8.06 27.92 15.09
CA ARG A 53 9.53 27.94 15.13
C ARG A 53 10.03 28.20 16.55
N GLU A 54 10.96 27.37 17.01
CA GLU A 54 11.63 27.45 18.32
C GLU A 54 13.15 27.36 18.12
N GLY A 55 13.78 28.50 17.83
CA GLY A 55 15.21 28.56 17.51
C GLY A 55 15.52 27.84 16.19
N GLN A 56 16.27 26.74 16.28
CA GLN A 56 16.61 25.86 15.14
C GLN A 56 15.65 24.66 14.99
N ALA A 57 14.64 24.56 15.85
CA ALA A 57 13.66 23.49 15.84
C ALA A 57 12.26 24.03 15.54
N TYR A 58 11.32 23.11 15.33
CA TYR A 58 9.90 23.39 15.20
C TYR A 58 9.14 22.56 16.21
N ARG A 59 8.09 23.15 16.78
CA ARG A 59 7.13 22.47 17.62
C ARG A 59 5.81 22.32 16.86
N LEU A 60 5.30 21.09 16.81
CA LEU A 60 4.09 20.73 16.09
C LEU A 60 3.00 20.27 17.06
N TRP A 61 1.76 20.63 16.77
CA TRP A 61 0.56 20.15 17.45
C TRP A 61 -0.49 19.72 16.44
N SER A 62 -1.12 18.59 16.71
CA SER A 62 -2.33 18.15 16.01
C SER A 62 -3.56 18.49 16.85
N ALA A 63 -4.67 18.81 16.20
CA ALA A 63 -5.92 19.13 16.89
C ALA A 63 -6.39 17.93 17.72
N GLY A 64 -6.72 18.20 18.99
CA GLY A 64 -7.14 17.15 19.93
C GLY A 64 -5.99 16.44 20.65
N GLU A 65 -4.73 16.69 20.28
CA GLU A 65 -3.57 16.14 20.99
C GLU A 65 -3.00 17.15 22.00
N SER A 66 -2.86 16.70 23.26
CA SER A 66 -2.23 17.50 24.31
C SER A 66 -0.69 17.55 24.21
N ARG A 67 -0.08 16.62 23.46
CA ARG A 67 1.37 16.50 23.34
C ARG A 67 1.86 17.17 22.07
N SER A 68 2.93 17.96 22.20
CA SER A 68 3.62 18.55 21.05
C SER A 68 4.81 17.71 20.61
N ARG A 69 5.06 17.61 19.31
CA ARG A 69 6.29 17.01 18.76
C ARG A 69 7.31 18.11 18.50
N ARG A 70 8.56 17.95 18.97
CA ARG A 70 9.68 18.85 18.67
C ARG A 70 10.61 18.18 17.66
N LEU A 71 10.82 18.82 16.52
CA LEU A 71 11.57 18.27 15.39
C LEU A 71 12.52 19.31 14.82
N THR A 72 13.58 18.85 14.15
CA THR A 72 14.54 19.67 13.41
C THR A 72 14.51 19.29 11.93
N GLY A 73 14.96 20.21 11.07
CA GLY A 73 14.94 20.01 9.62
C GLY A 73 13.58 20.39 9.01
N VAL A 74 13.59 21.36 8.10
CA VAL A 74 12.36 21.92 7.55
C VAL A 74 11.61 20.91 6.65
N ALA A 75 12.32 20.05 5.92
CA ALA A 75 11.72 19.01 5.08
C ALA A 75 11.10 17.89 5.93
N THR A 76 11.76 17.51 7.03
CA THR A 76 11.26 16.57 8.04
C THR A 76 9.97 17.08 8.66
N VAL A 77 9.94 18.35 9.07
CA VAL A 77 8.78 18.99 9.68
C VAL A 77 7.63 19.12 8.68
N ALA A 78 7.91 19.59 7.45
CA ALA A 78 6.92 19.64 6.39
C ALA A 78 6.33 18.25 6.12
N SER A 79 7.16 17.22 6.09
CA SER A 79 6.70 15.84 5.89
C SER A 79 5.79 15.33 7.00
N CYS A 80 6.06 15.67 8.27
CA CYS A 80 5.15 15.31 9.36
C CYS A 80 3.80 16.00 9.17
N LEU A 81 3.79 17.31 8.87
CA LEU A 81 2.55 18.05 8.64
C LEU A 81 1.75 17.53 7.43
N VAL A 82 2.41 17.15 6.33
CA VAL A 82 1.74 16.52 5.19
C VAL A 82 1.09 15.20 5.59
N ALA A 83 1.79 14.35 6.36
CA ALA A 83 1.22 13.09 6.86
C ALA A 83 0.04 13.33 7.81
N ASP A 84 0.14 14.34 8.68
CA ASP A 84 -0.94 14.69 9.62
C ASP A 84 -2.16 15.33 8.93
N LEU A 85 -2.05 15.76 7.67
CA LEU A 85 -3.19 16.20 6.85
C LEU A 85 -3.98 15.03 6.24
N ILE A 86 -3.37 13.85 6.10
CA ILE A 86 -4.01 12.70 5.46
C ILE A 86 -5.32 12.29 6.14
N PRO A 87 -5.43 12.22 7.49
CA PRO A 87 -6.71 11.94 8.15
C PRO A 87 -7.81 12.95 7.81
N GLU A 88 -7.47 14.23 7.66
CA GLU A 88 -8.43 15.30 7.29
C GLU A 88 -8.94 15.13 5.86
N VAL A 89 -8.08 14.64 4.95
CA VAL A 89 -8.47 14.27 3.59
C VAL A 89 -9.44 13.09 3.61
N LEU A 90 -9.12 12.03 4.36
CA LEU A 90 -9.96 10.84 4.44
C LEU A 90 -11.32 11.14 5.08
N ALA A 91 -11.36 12.04 6.07
CA ALA A 91 -12.62 12.52 6.65
C ALA A 91 -13.48 13.31 5.64
N THR A 92 -12.83 14.02 4.70
CA THR A 92 -13.53 14.76 3.63
C THR A 92 -14.03 13.83 2.52
N TRP A 93 -13.36 12.70 2.31
CA TRP A 93 -13.70 11.68 1.31
C TRP A 93 -13.99 10.32 1.99
N PRO A 94 -15.05 10.20 2.80
CA PRO A 94 -15.33 8.97 3.56
C PRO A 94 -15.58 7.75 2.67
N GLN A 95 -16.05 7.99 1.45
CA GLN A 95 -16.26 6.95 0.45
C GLN A 95 -15.00 6.62 -0.35
N ALA A 96 -13.86 7.29 -0.15
CA ALA A 96 -12.59 6.90 -0.79
C ALA A 96 -11.81 5.94 0.12
N ILE A 97 -10.90 5.16 -0.47
CA ILE A 97 -9.92 4.37 0.30
C ILE A 97 -8.57 5.08 0.16
N GLY A 98 -7.93 5.43 1.28
CA GLY A 98 -6.55 5.88 1.27
C GLY A 98 -5.62 4.68 1.11
N LEU A 99 -4.71 4.70 0.15
CA LEU A 99 -3.70 3.66 -0.05
C LEU A 99 -2.31 4.24 0.20
N HIS A 100 -1.54 3.60 1.09
CA HIS A 100 -0.11 3.87 1.22
C HIS A 100 0.64 3.21 0.05
N CYS A 101 0.77 3.95 -1.04
CA CYS A 101 1.40 3.45 -2.26
C CYS A 101 2.03 4.58 -3.08
N ALA A 102 2.91 4.16 -3.98
CA ALA A 102 3.30 4.98 -5.11
C ALA A 102 2.39 4.67 -6.31
N ALA A 103 2.21 5.63 -7.20
CA ALA A 103 1.49 5.44 -8.44
C ALA A 103 2.04 6.34 -9.55
N VAL A 104 2.18 5.78 -10.75
CA VAL A 104 2.64 6.48 -11.95
C VAL A 104 1.74 6.17 -13.13
N GLU A 105 1.58 7.13 -14.02
CA GLU A 105 0.80 6.97 -15.23
C GLU A 105 1.66 6.43 -16.38
N VAL A 106 1.22 5.31 -16.95
CA VAL A 106 1.79 4.72 -18.16
C VAL A 106 0.63 4.41 -19.11
N ASN A 107 0.68 4.94 -20.33
CA ASN A 107 -0.35 4.74 -21.35
C ASN A 107 -1.79 5.04 -20.87
N GLY A 108 -1.96 6.14 -20.12
CA GLY A 108 -3.27 6.58 -19.61
C GLY A 108 -3.84 5.74 -18.47
N ARG A 109 -3.04 4.89 -17.84
CA ARG A 109 -3.43 4.04 -16.70
C ARG A 109 -2.39 4.07 -15.59
N LEU A 110 -2.83 3.86 -14.35
CA LEU A 110 -1.93 3.83 -13.21
C LEU A 110 -1.28 2.46 -13.01
N LEU A 111 0.04 2.46 -12.89
CA LEU A 111 0.77 1.40 -12.20
C LEU A 111 0.79 1.77 -10.72
N VAL A 112 0.19 0.92 -9.88
CA VAL A 112 0.11 1.13 -8.44
C VAL A 112 1.12 0.22 -7.76
N PHE A 113 1.89 0.78 -6.84
CA PHE A 113 2.94 0.10 -6.09
C PHE A 113 2.60 0.10 -4.59
N PRO A 114 1.72 -0.80 -4.11
CA PRO A 114 1.50 -1.00 -2.69
C PRO A 114 2.77 -1.65 -2.14
N ALA A 115 3.50 -0.93 -1.31
CA ALA A 115 4.74 -1.46 -0.77
C ALA A 115 4.94 -1.02 0.66
N THR A 116 5.56 -1.89 1.44
CA THR A 116 5.97 -1.63 2.81
C THR A 116 7.13 -0.64 2.86
N HIS A 117 7.57 -0.30 4.06
CA HIS A 117 8.72 0.59 4.24
C HIS A 117 9.99 0.04 3.59
N ARG A 118 10.75 0.94 2.93
CA ARG A 118 12.06 0.69 2.31
C ARG A 118 12.07 -0.14 1.01
N ALA A 119 10.92 -0.37 0.38
CA ALA A 119 10.87 -1.00 -0.95
C ALA A 119 11.39 -0.12 -2.12
N GLY A 120 11.79 1.13 -1.85
CA GLY A 120 12.34 2.04 -2.87
C GLY A 120 11.32 2.85 -3.67
N LYS A 121 10.04 2.92 -3.23
CA LYS A 121 8.94 3.64 -3.90
C LYS A 121 9.31 5.04 -4.42
N SER A 122 9.80 5.90 -3.53
CA SER A 122 10.10 7.31 -3.87
C SER A 122 11.21 7.45 -4.89
N LEU A 123 12.19 6.55 -4.84
CA LEU A 123 13.26 6.51 -5.81
C LEU A 123 12.78 5.95 -7.15
N LEU A 124 11.87 4.97 -7.14
CA LEU A 124 11.19 4.48 -8.34
C LEU A 124 10.31 5.57 -8.98
N CYS A 125 9.57 6.35 -8.20
CA CYS A 125 8.83 7.52 -8.71
C CYS A 125 9.77 8.55 -9.35
N ALA A 126 10.91 8.84 -8.72
CA ALA A 126 11.93 9.71 -9.30
C ALA A 126 12.47 9.16 -10.62
N ALA A 127 12.68 7.85 -10.74
CA ALA A 127 13.11 7.19 -11.96
C ALA A 127 12.05 7.28 -13.08
N PHE A 128 10.77 7.05 -12.76
CA PHE A 128 9.67 7.25 -13.70
C PHE A 128 9.61 8.70 -14.21
N ALA A 129 9.73 9.67 -13.30
CA ALA A 129 9.77 11.09 -13.67
C ALA A 129 11.00 11.42 -14.54
N ALA A 130 12.18 10.86 -14.23
CA ALA A 130 13.40 10.98 -15.03
C ALA A 130 13.29 10.33 -16.43
N ALA A 131 12.35 9.40 -16.59
CA ALA A 131 12.00 8.78 -17.85
C ALA A 131 10.82 9.48 -18.58
N GLY A 132 10.29 10.57 -18.02
CA GLY A 132 9.23 11.37 -18.64
C GLY A 132 7.81 10.95 -18.29
N TYR A 133 7.62 10.04 -17.33
CA TYR A 133 6.30 9.60 -16.89
C TYR A 133 5.76 10.48 -15.77
N ARG A 134 4.44 10.60 -15.72
CA ARG A 134 3.76 11.42 -14.73
C ARG A 134 3.54 10.65 -13.43
N VAL A 135 3.91 11.26 -12.31
CA VAL A 135 3.72 10.69 -10.97
C VAL A 135 2.37 11.14 -10.41
N PHE A 136 1.58 10.18 -9.93
CA PHE A 136 0.30 10.43 -9.27
C PHE A 136 0.40 10.40 -7.74
N ALA A 137 1.25 9.51 -7.22
CA ALA A 137 1.49 9.37 -5.80
C ALA A 137 2.89 8.81 -5.53
N ASP A 138 3.46 9.19 -4.40
CA ASP A 138 4.65 8.54 -3.81
C ASP A 138 4.32 7.87 -2.46
N ASP A 139 3.50 8.55 -1.65
CA ASP A 139 3.13 8.12 -0.30
C ASP A 139 1.66 7.71 -0.20
N VAL A 140 0.74 8.55 -0.70
CA VAL A 140 -0.71 8.35 -0.59
C VAL A 140 -1.39 8.55 -1.93
N LEU A 141 -2.19 7.55 -2.34
CA LEU A 141 -3.16 7.65 -3.43
C LEU A 141 -4.56 7.45 -2.84
N LEU A 142 -5.52 8.28 -3.24
CA LEU A 142 -6.92 7.99 -2.93
C LEU A 142 -7.50 7.10 -4.02
N LEU A 143 -8.22 6.07 -3.62
CA LEU A 143 -9.01 5.24 -4.52
C LEU A 143 -10.47 5.68 -4.42
N THR A 144 -11.03 6.18 -5.53
CA THR A 144 -12.42 6.65 -5.58
C THR A 144 -13.41 5.47 -5.55
N PRO A 145 -14.70 5.71 -5.22
CA PRO A 145 -15.73 4.67 -5.28
C PRO A 145 -15.84 3.98 -6.64
N GLU A 146 -15.53 4.71 -7.72
CA GLU A 146 -15.57 4.21 -9.10
C GLU A 146 -14.35 3.36 -9.46
N GLY A 147 -13.38 3.23 -8.55
CA GLY A 147 -12.16 2.44 -8.76
C GLY A 147 -11.08 3.15 -9.57
N ALA A 148 -11.07 4.49 -9.58
CA ALA A 148 -9.98 5.30 -10.14
C ALA A 148 -9.02 5.76 -9.03
N GLY A 149 -7.74 5.91 -9.37
CA GLY A 149 -6.77 6.55 -8.49
C GLY A 149 -6.88 8.06 -8.61
N MET A 150 -6.86 8.76 -7.48
CA MET A 150 -6.94 10.21 -7.38
C MET A 150 -5.72 10.76 -6.65
N ALA A 151 -5.00 11.65 -7.32
CA ALA A 151 -3.76 12.24 -6.81
C ALA A 151 -4.04 13.28 -5.73
N LEU A 152 -3.13 13.37 -4.76
CA LEU A 152 -3.14 14.46 -3.78
C LEU A 152 -2.31 15.67 -4.22
N GLY A 153 -1.37 15.51 -5.16
CA GLY A 153 -0.48 16.58 -5.60
C GLY A 153 0.75 16.80 -4.69
N ILE A 154 1.17 15.75 -3.98
CA ILE A 154 2.35 15.76 -3.11
C ILE A 154 3.57 15.31 -3.91
N ALA A 155 4.66 16.06 -3.84
CA ALA A 155 5.91 15.74 -4.52
C ALA A 155 6.59 14.50 -3.91
N PRO A 156 7.33 13.69 -4.69
CA PRO A 156 8.08 12.57 -4.13
C PRO A 156 9.10 13.01 -3.08
N ARG A 157 9.16 12.27 -1.97
CA ARG A 157 10.04 12.54 -0.84
C ARG A 157 11.12 11.47 -0.75
N LEU A 158 12.31 11.79 -1.25
CA LEU A 158 13.47 10.93 -1.11
C LEU A 158 14.00 10.95 0.33
N ARG A 159 14.46 9.79 0.79
CA ARG A 159 15.22 9.66 2.05
C ARG A 159 16.70 9.75 1.74
N LEU A 160 17.44 10.45 2.59
CA LEU A 160 18.87 10.68 2.46
C LEU A 160 19.67 9.88 3.51
N PRO A 161 20.94 9.54 3.23
CA PRO A 161 21.63 9.70 1.95
C PRO A 161 21.03 8.80 0.85
N LEU A 162 21.24 9.19 -0.41
CA LEU A 162 20.86 8.34 -1.53
C LEU A 162 21.85 7.17 -1.65
N PRO A 163 21.43 6.01 -2.19
CA PRO A 163 22.34 4.90 -2.42
C PRO A 163 23.48 5.27 -3.38
N ASP A 164 24.71 4.87 -3.06
CA ASP A 164 25.88 5.08 -3.94
C ASP A 164 25.79 4.27 -5.24
N THR A 165 24.92 3.26 -5.27
CA THR A 165 24.64 2.41 -6.43
C THR A 165 23.68 3.04 -7.44
N LEU A 166 23.27 4.30 -7.23
CA LEU A 166 22.42 5.01 -8.18
C LEU A 166 23.10 5.19 -9.54
N SER A 167 22.37 4.93 -10.61
CA SER A 167 22.82 5.25 -11.95
C SER A 167 23.10 6.76 -12.09
N SER A 168 24.15 7.11 -12.85
CA SER A 168 24.55 8.50 -13.08
C SER A 168 23.41 9.36 -13.64
N ARG A 169 22.55 8.76 -14.49
CA ARG A 169 21.35 9.41 -15.02
C ARG A 169 20.37 9.80 -13.91
N LEU A 170 20.03 8.89 -13.01
CA LEU A 170 19.08 9.16 -11.94
C LEU A 170 19.67 10.10 -10.88
N ALA A 171 20.95 9.91 -10.53
CA ALA A 171 21.66 10.81 -9.63
C ALA A 171 21.71 12.25 -10.19
N GLY A 172 22.07 12.40 -11.48
CA GLY A 172 22.09 13.69 -12.16
C GLY A 172 20.70 14.32 -12.25
N TYR A 173 19.66 13.52 -12.52
CA TYR A 173 18.28 14.00 -12.50
C TYR A 173 17.89 14.52 -11.12
N VAL A 174 18.12 13.76 -10.06
CA VAL A 174 17.78 14.17 -8.68
C VAL A 174 18.58 15.41 -8.25
N ALA A 175 19.86 15.50 -8.62
CA ALA A 175 20.71 16.64 -8.29
C ALA A 175 20.31 17.92 -9.03
N GLY A 176 19.82 17.80 -10.27
CA GLY A 176 19.35 18.91 -11.08
C GLY A 176 17.96 19.43 -10.72
N ARG A 177 17.27 18.80 -9.78
CA ARG A 177 15.92 19.18 -9.35
C ARG A 177 15.97 20.03 -8.08
N GLY A 178 15.19 21.11 -8.09
CA GLY A 178 14.94 21.90 -6.90
C GLY A 178 14.03 21.18 -5.91
N GLY A 179 13.60 21.91 -4.88
CA GLY A 179 12.70 21.43 -3.85
C GLY A 179 13.21 21.77 -2.46
N VAL A 180 12.50 21.30 -1.45
CA VAL A 180 12.88 21.46 -0.04
C VAL A 180 13.60 20.23 0.47
N GLY A 181 14.69 20.43 1.21
CA GLY A 181 15.45 19.33 1.80
C GLY A 181 16.11 19.69 3.13
N ASP A 182 16.48 18.66 3.87
CA ASP A 182 17.36 18.67 5.04
C ASP A 182 18.25 17.42 5.00
N ASP A 183 18.93 17.08 6.11
CA ASP A 183 19.84 15.92 6.16
C ASP A 183 19.14 14.57 5.99
N ARG A 184 17.82 14.51 6.17
CA ARG A 184 17.04 13.27 6.19
C ARG A 184 16.15 13.11 4.97
N TYR A 185 15.58 14.19 4.47
CA TYR A 185 14.63 14.16 3.37
C TYR A 185 14.90 15.21 2.31
N ARG A 186 14.55 14.89 1.07
CA ARG A 186 14.46 15.85 -0.04
C ARG A 186 13.18 15.60 -0.82
N TYR A 187 12.35 16.63 -0.93
CA TYR A 187 11.24 16.66 -1.89
C TYR A 187 11.77 17.05 -3.27
N LEU A 188 11.30 16.36 -4.30
CA LEU A 188 11.69 16.63 -5.69
C LEU A 188 10.66 17.53 -6.37
N ASP A 189 11.10 18.70 -6.83
CA ASP A 189 10.27 19.55 -7.70
C ASP A 189 10.22 18.97 -9.13
N LEU A 190 9.19 18.16 -9.41
CA LEU A 190 9.00 17.54 -10.71
C LEU A 190 8.45 18.51 -11.78
N GLY A 191 7.85 19.63 -11.38
CA GLY A 191 7.05 20.49 -12.25
C GLY A 191 5.65 19.94 -12.55
N ARG A 192 4.77 20.79 -13.09
CA ARG A 192 3.34 20.51 -13.31
C ARG A 192 3.05 19.43 -14.35
N GLU A 193 3.94 19.23 -15.30
CA GLU A 193 3.77 18.22 -16.36
C GLU A 193 4.11 16.80 -15.87
N SER A 194 4.96 16.68 -14.85
CA SER A 194 5.46 15.40 -14.34
C SER A 194 4.84 14.99 -13.00
N LEU A 195 4.03 15.85 -12.36
CA LEU A 195 3.28 15.55 -11.14
C LEU A 195 1.78 15.84 -11.36
N ALA A 196 0.93 14.86 -11.10
CA ALA A 196 -0.52 15.02 -11.17
C ALA A 196 -1.03 16.01 -10.11
N SER A 197 -2.03 16.80 -10.47
CA SER A 197 -2.61 17.80 -9.57
C SER A 197 -3.58 17.17 -8.57
N HIS A 198 -3.82 17.85 -7.45
CA HIS A 198 -4.82 17.43 -6.47
C HIS A 198 -6.19 17.24 -7.12
N GLY A 199 -6.81 16.08 -6.88
CA GLY A 199 -8.13 15.73 -7.42
C GLY A 199 -8.12 15.16 -8.83
N GLU A 200 -6.97 15.16 -9.51
CA GLU A 200 -6.82 14.52 -10.83
C GLU A 200 -6.97 13.00 -10.71
N ARG A 201 -7.69 12.39 -11.66
CA ARG A 201 -8.07 10.97 -11.62
C ARG A 201 -7.53 10.21 -12.81
N CYS A 202 -7.12 8.96 -12.59
CA CYS A 202 -6.68 8.06 -13.65
C CYS A 202 -7.11 6.61 -13.33
N PRO A 203 -7.61 5.85 -14.31
CA PRO A 203 -7.99 4.45 -14.09
C PRO A 203 -6.78 3.59 -13.71
N LEU A 204 -7.00 2.60 -12.84
CA LEU A 204 -5.97 1.64 -12.50
C LEU A 204 -5.66 0.73 -13.71
N GLY A 205 -4.38 0.43 -13.89
CA GLY A 205 -3.87 -0.44 -14.95
C GLY A 205 -3.31 -1.75 -14.42
N SER A 206 -2.48 -1.70 -13.38
CA SER A 206 -1.86 -2.88 -12.77
C SER A 206 -1.48 -2.62 -11.32
N ILE A 207 -1.49 -3.69 -10.51
CA ILE A 207 -0.84 -3.72 -9.20
C ILE A 207 0.55 -4.32 -9.37
N ILE A 208 1.57 -3.62 -8.89
CA ILE A 208 2.96 -4.04 -8.98
C ILE A 208 3.55 -4.11 -7.56
N LEU A 209 3.76 -5.32 -7.07
CA LEU A 209 4.44 -5.57 -5.80
C LEU A 209 5.95 -5.39 -6.02
N LEU A 210 6.64 -4.84 -5.03
CA LEU A 210 8.06 -4.51 -5.10
C LEU A 210 8.87 -5.42 -4.19
N GLU A 211 9.97 -5.97 -4.72
CA GLU A 211 10.94 -6.76 -3.98
C GLU A 211 12.37 -6.38 -4.40
N ARG A 212 13.25 -6.22 -3.42
CA ARG A 212 14.69 -5.99 -3.65
C ARG A 212 15.40 -7.33 -3.58
N CYS A 213 16.21 -7.68 -4.57
CA CYS A 213 16.72 -9.05 -4.72
C CYS A 213 18.25 -9.17 -4.85
N GLY A 214 19.00 -8.08 -4.94
CA GLY A 214 20.43 -8.07 -5.24
C GLY A 214 20.77 -8.36 -6.72
N GLU A 215 19.77 -8.47 -7.60
CA GLU A 215 19.98 -8.85 -9.01
C GLU A 215 20.15 -7.63 -9.90
N ALA A 216 21.09 -7.72 -10.85
CA ALA A 216 21.40 -6.64 -11.78
C ALA A 216 20.28 -6.41 -12.82
N VAL A 217 19.53 -7.46 -13.19
CA VAL A 217 18.48 -7.39 -14.20
C VAL A 217 17.12 -7.51 -13.52
N PRO A 218 16.21 -6.54 -13.69
CA PRO A 218 14.90 -6.61 -13.06
C PRO A 218 14.05 -7.72 -13.69
N SER A 219 13.42 -8.53 -12.86
CA SER A 219 12.45 -9.54 -13.28
C SER A 219 11.03 -9.11 -12.93
N LEU A 220 10.08 -9.51 -13.77
CA LEU A 220 8.66 -9.20 -13.60
C LEU A 220 7.88 -10.51 -13.76
N THR A 221 7.28 -10.98 -12.66
CA THR A 221 6.52 -12.25 -12.63
C THR A 221 5.08 -11.98 -12.26
N GLN A 222 4.16 -12.82 -12.74
CA GLN A 222 2.76 -12.73 -12.31
C GLN A 222 2.63 -13.16 -10.85
N VAL A 223 1.67 -12.57 -10.17
CA VAL A 223 1.32 -12.88 -8.78
C VAL A 223 -0.19 -13.07 -8.73
N SER A 224 -0.66 -13.92 -7.83
CA SER A 224 -2.10 -14.14 -7.72
C SER A 224 -2.83 -12.84 -7.32
N PRO A 225 -4.06 -12.62 -7.82
CA PRO A 225 -4.89 -11.50 -7.39
C PRO A 225 -5.11 -11.48 -5.87
N GLY A 226 -5.14 -12.64 -5.20
CA GLY A 226 -5.29 -12.71 -3.76
C GLY A 226 -4.13 -12.12 -2.98
N GLU A 227 -2.89 -12.31 -3.44
CA GLU A 227 -1.72 -11.66 -2.84
C GLU A 227 -1.77 -10.14 -3.02
N GLY A 228 -2.18 -9.68 -4.22
CA GLY A 228 -2.39 -8.26 -4.47
C GLY A 228 -3.45 -7.65 -3.56
N LEU A 229 -4.57 -8.37 -3.34
CA LEU A 229 -5.63 -7.95 -2.43
C LEU A 229 -5.13 -7.82 -0.99
N LEU A 230 -4.39 -8.81 -0.47
CA LEU A 230 -3.80 -8.74 0.86
C LEU A 230 -2.84 -7.55 1.00
N ARG A 231 -2.02 -7.29 -0.03
CA ARG A 231 -1.11 -6.14 -0.03
C ARG A 231 -1.86 -4.82 -0.03
N LEU A 232 -2.97 -4.70 -0.75
CA LEU A 232 -3.81 -3.50 -0.70
C LEU A 232 -4.49 -3.31 0.65
N LEU A 233 -5.04 -4.37 1.25
CA LEU A 233 -5.64 -4.34 2.58
C LEU A 233 -4.60 -3.93 3.64
N GLY A 234 -3.40 -4.50 3.60
CA GLY A 234 -2.32 -4.15 4.52
C GLY A 234 -1.72 -2.76 4.30
N GLN A 235 -2.00 -2.10 3.17
CA GLN A 235 -1.55 -0.74 2.87
C GLN A 235 -2.71 0.26 2.85
N SER A 236 -3.92 -0.12 3.24
CA SER A 236 -5.01 0.85 3.39
C SER A 236 -4.77 1.71 4.62
N LEU A 237 -4.85 3.02 4.44
CA LEU A 237 -4.77 4.00 5.52
C LEU A 237 -6.11 4.07 6.23
N ALA A 238 -6.06 4.15 7.56
CA ALA A 238 -7.26 4.28 8.39
C ALA A 238 -8.02 5.57 8.04
N GLY A 239 -9.23 5.40 7.49
CA GLY A 239 -10.25 6.44 7.29
C GLY A 239 -11.49 6.10 8.13
N THR A 240 -12.71 6.45 7.71
CA THR A 240 -13.92 5.93 8.39
C THR A 240 -13.99 4.40 8.40
N HIS A 241 -13.39 3.75 7.40
CA HIS A 241 -13.22 2.30 7.30
C HIS A 241 -11.91 1.89 7.97
N HIS A 242 -11.99 1.44 9.23
CA HIS A 242 -10.83 0.98 9.99
C HIS A 242 -10.54 -0.52 9.78
N GLU A 243 -11.54 -1.28 9.32
CA GLU A 243 -11.47 -2.74 9.31
C GLU A 243 -11.25 -3.31 7.91
N PRO A 244 -10.24 -4.19 7.73
CA PRO A 244 -9.99 -4.87 6.44
C PRO A 244 -11.22 -5.56 5.85
N ALA A 245 -12.12 -6.09 6.70
CA ALA A 245 -13.37 -6.71 6.28
C ALA A 245 -14.28 -5.75 5.49
N GLU A 246 -14.40 -4.49 5.91
CA GLU A 246 -15.23 -3.49 5.23
C GLU A 246 -14.68 -3.08 3.86
N LEU A 247 -13.36 -3.15 3.70
CA LEU A 247 -12.66 -2.79 2.46
C LEU A 247 -12.74 -3.89 1.41
N LEU A 248 -12.92 -5.14 1.84
CA LEU A 248 -12.84 -6.30 0.97
C LEU A 248 -13.91 -6.31 -0.14
N PRO A 249 -15.21 -6.03 0.12
CA PRO A 249 -16.22 -5.87 -0.93
C PRO A 249 -15.89 -4.80 -1.98
N ARG A 250 -15.09 -3.80 -1.59
CA ARG A 250 -14.72 -2.67 -2.45
C ARG A 250 -13.49 -2.97 -3.31
N LEU A 251 -12.50 -3.66 -2.74
CA LEU A 251 -11.25 -3.98 -3.42
C LEU A 251 -11.37 -5.21 -4.34
N LEU A 252 -12.15 -6.21 -3.92
CA LEU A 252 -12.24 -7.50 -4.60
C LEU A 252 -12.74 -7.41 -6.06
N PRO A 253 -13.77 -6.61 -6.42
CA PRO A 253 -14.19 -6.46 -7.81
C PRO A 253 -13.10 -5.91 -8.73
N MET A 254 -12.18 -5.09 -8.20
CA MET A 254 -11.05 -4.58 -8.98
C MET A 254 -9.98 -5.65 -9.15
N MET A 255 -9.68 -6.39 -8.09
CA MET A 255 -8.67 -7.47 -8.14
C MET A 255 -9.07 -8.61 -9.09
N LYS A 256 -10.36 -8.79 -9.38
CA LYS A 256 -10.83 -9.69 -10.44
C LYS A 256 -10.39 -9.29 -11.86
N ARG A 257 -10.03 -8.02 -12.07
CA ARG A 257 -9.75 -7.44 -13.39
C ARG A 257 -8.32 -6.96 -13.55
N LEU A 258 -7.70 -6.50 -12.47
CA LEU A 258 -6.37 -5.91 -12.53
C LEU A 258 -5.29 -7.00 -12.55
N PRO A 259 -4.32 -6.93 -13.48
CA PRO A 259 -3.13 -7.75 -13.38
C PRO A 259 -2.35 -7.41 -12.12
N CYS A 260 -1.79 -8.44 -11.48
CA CYS A 260 -0.92 -8.32 -10.31
C CYS A 260 0.43 -8.95 -10.65
N ARG A 261 1.51 -8.18 -10.49
CA ARG A 261 2.87 -8.64 -10.83
C ARG A 261 3.84 -8.32 -9.68
N MET A 262 4.87 -9.14 -9.51
CA MET A 262 6.01 -8.86 -8.64
C MET A 262 7.15 -8.33 -9.50
N LEU A 263 7.67 -7.16 -9.15
CA LEU A 263 8.88 -6.58 -9.70
C LEU A 263 10.02 -6.80 -8.72
N ARG A 264 11.00 -7.62 -9.12
CA ARG A 264 12.28 -7.77 -8.44
C ARG A 264 13.29 -6.88 -9.10
N PHE A 265 13.93 -5.97 -8.36
CA PHE A 265 14.85 -5.01 -8.94
C PHE A 265 15.80 -4.39 -7.90
N ASP A 266 16.93 -3.87 -8.37
CA ASP A 266 17.79 -2.97 -7.59
C ASP A 266 18.07 -1.63 -8.26
N ASP A 267 18.18 -1.60 -9.59
CA ASP A 267 18.26 -0.35 -10.36
C ASP A 267 16.86 0.15 -10.72
N PRO A 268 16.43 1.31 -10.17
CA PRO A 268 15.15 1.92 -10.49
C PRO A 268 14.98 2.26 -11.98
N MET A 269 16.06 2.63 -12.69
CA MET A 269 15.95 2.98 -14.11
C MET A 269 15.71 1.73 -14.97
N ALA A 270 16.42 0.64 -14.68
CA ALA A 270 16.16 -0.65 -15.32
C ALA A 270 14.73 -1.14 -15.03
N ALA A 271 14.26 -0.97 -13.78
CA ALA A 271 12.89 -1.31 -13.38
C ALA A 271 11.83 -0.57 -14.20
N VAL A 272 12.01 0.74 -14.43
CA VAL A 272 11.13 1.54 -15.30
C VAL A 272 11.10 0.97 -16.71
N ALA A 273 12.26 0.71 -17.31
CA ALA A 273 12.35 0.16 -18.67
C ALA A 273 11.62 -1.20 -18.77
N ARG A 274 11.79 -2.07 -17.77
CA ARG A 274 11.12 -3.37 -17.73
C ARG A 274 9.60 -3.24 -17.61
N LEU A 275 9.11 -2.37 -16.73
CA LEU A 275 7.68 -2.17 -16.52
C LEU A 275 7.01 -1.56 -17.75
N VAL A 276 7.61 -0.55 -18.36
CA VAL A 276 7.07 0.09 -19.58
C VAL A 276 7.04 -0.92 -20.73
N GLY A 277 8.13 -1.67 -20.95
CA GLY A 277 8.17 -2.69 -22.00
C GLY A 277 7.13 -3.79 -21.82
N ALA A 278 6.89 -4.24 -20.59
CA ALA A 278 5.88 -5.26 -20.26
C ALA A 278 4.43 -4.73 -20.22
N HIS A 279 4.21 -3.42 -20.28
CA HIS A 279 2.89 -2.82 -20.47
C HIS A 279 2.56 -2.58 -21.95
N ALA A 280 3.54 -2.73 -22.85
CA ALA A 280 3.35 -2.73 -24.29
C ALA A 280 2.99 -4.13 -24.85
N CYS A 281 3.30 -5.21 -24.12
CA CYS A 281 3.05 -6.60 -24.50
C CYS A 281 2.17 -7.27 -23.45
N ASP A 282 0.93 -7.65 -23.82
CA ASP A 282 -0.05 -8.28 -22.94
C ASP A 282 0.21 -9.79 -22.77
N ASP A 283 1.45 -10.16 -22.42
CA ASP A 283 1.85 -11.55 -22.27
C ASP A 283 1.63 -12.06 -20.84
N ARG A 284 1.03 -13.26 -20.75
CA ARG A 284 0.72 -13.98 -19.52
C ARG A 284 1.66 -15.18 -19.34
N PRO A 285 2.62 -15.13 -18.39
CA PRO A 285 3.30 -16.32 -17.88
C PRO A 285 2.76 -16.76 -16.51
N GLU A 286 3.05 -18.03 -16.16
CA GLU A 286 2.48 -18.80 -15.04
C GLU A 286 2.85 -18.32 -13.63
N ILE A 287 1.99 -18.70 -12.67
CA ILE A 287 2.06 -18.37 -11.23
C ILE A 287 2.88 -19.43 -10.49
N GLN A 288 3.87 -19.02 -9.68
CA GLN A 288 4.53 -19.88 -8.70
C GLN A 288 3.99 -19.63 -7.28
N ALA A 289 3.61 -20.70 -6.58
CA ALA A 289 3.12 -20.66 -5.20
C ALA A 289 4.28 -20.73 -4.19
N PHE A 290 4.28 -19.81 -3.21
CA PHE A 290 5.19 -19.85 -2.05
C PHE A 290 4.44 -20.36 -0.81
N GLY A 291 5.08 -21.29 -0.09
CA GLY A 291 4.58 -21.88 1.16
C GLY A 291 4.89 -21.01 2.37
N SER A 292 4.00 -21.04 3.37
CA SER A 292 4.15 -20.36 4.65
C SER A 292 4.72 -21.28 5.74
N ASP A 293 5.49 -20.67 6.63
CA ASP A 293 6.17 -21.24 7.80
C ASP A 293 5.19 -21.84 8.83
N ARG A 294 5.60 -22.90 9.55
CA ARG A 294 4.72 -23.78 10.35
C ARG A 294 5.14 -23.96 11.80
N SER A 295 4.15 -24.03 12.68
CA SER A 295 4.24 -24.67 14.00
C SER A 295 3.34 -25.89 14.01
N ALA A 296 3.91 -27.09 14.19
CA ALA A 296 3.15 -28.34 14.18
C ALA A 296 2.44 -28.57 15.52
N VAL A 297 1.15 -28.89 15.48
CA VAL A 297 0.39 -29.41 16.63
C VAL A 297 0.04 -30.86 16.33
N ASP A 298 0.30 -31.75 17.29
CA ASP A 298 0.11 -33.19 17.10
C ASP A 298 -1.35 -33.58 17.43
N TRP A 299 -2.16 -33.79 16.40
CA TRP A 299 -3.56 -34.22 16.50
C TRP A 299 -3.72 -35.67 16.04
N PRO A 300 -4.65 -36.46 16.62
CA PRO A 300 -4.95 -37.81 16.12
C PRO A 300 -5.41 -37.78 14.65
N ASP A 301 -4.81 -38.59 13.79
CA ASP A 301 -5.08 -38.59 12.34
C ASP A 301 -6.53 -38.94 11.96
N GLU A 302 -7.24 -39.69 12.81
CA GLU A 302 -8.64 -40.09 12.64
C GLU A 302 -9.64 -39.04 13.13
N MET A 303 -9.19 -37.98 13.80
CA MET A 303 -10.07 -36.94 14.33
C MET A 303 -10.78 -36.23 13.17
N ALA A 304 -12.11 -36.33 13.15
CA ALA A 304 -12.94 -35.61 12.20
C ALA A 304 -13.07 -34.15 12.61
N TRP A 305 -12.96 -33.25 11.64
CA TRP A 305 -13.07 -31.82 11.85
C TRP A 305 -14.26 -31.26 11.07
N ARG A 306 -14.88 -30.22 11.62
CA ARG A 306 -15.87 -29.41 10.91
C ARG A 306 -15.42 -27.96 10.88
N ARG A 307 -15.72 -27.26 9.79
CA ARG A 307 -15.49 -25.82 9.75
C ARG A 307 -16.48 -25.10 10.69
N ARG A 308 -16.03 -24.02 11.34
CA ARG A 308 -16.92 -23.10 12.03
C ARG A 308 -17.54 -22.10 11.03
N PRO A 309 -18.78 -21.66 11.25
CA PRO A 309 -19.35 -20.57 10.49
C PRO A 309 -18.49 -19.30 10.63
N VAL A 310 -18.31 -18.59 9.52
CA VAL A 310 -17.60 -17.30 9.46
C VAL A 310 -18.60 -16.20 9.11
N THR A 311 -18.26 -14.96 9.42
CA THR A 311 -19.15 -13.79 9.22
C THR A 311 -19.39 -13.52 7.74
N ALA A 312 -18.37 -13.70 6.90
CA ALA A 312 -18.50 -13.57 5.45
C ALA A 312 -17.45 -14.42 4.71
N GLU A 313 -17.78 -14.78 3.46
CA GLU A 313 -16.89 -15.52 2.56
C GLU A 313 -16.89 -14.87 1.17
N TYR A 314 -15.71 -14.72 0.58
CA TYR A 314 -15.56 -14.11 -0.73
C TYR A 314 -14.64 -14.92 -1.64
N VAL A 315 -14.99 -15.01 -2.92
CA VAL A 315 -14.25 -15.79 -3.92
C VAL A 315 -13.50 -14.87 -4.89
N LEU A 316 -12.22 -15.18 -5.11
CA LEU A 316 -11.35 -14.49 -6.05
C LEU A 316 -10.56 -15.53 -6.86
N GLY A 317 -11.08 -15.90 -8.03
CA GLY A 317 -10.51 -16.99 -8.82
C GLY A 317 -10.71 -18.34 -8.12
N ASP A 318 -9.63 -19.08 -7.93
CA ASP A 318 -9.54 -20.32 -7.18
C ASP A 318 -9.22 -20.12 -5.68
N GLU A 319 -9.04 -18.87 -5.26
CA GLU A 319 -8.77 -18.47 -3.88
C GLU A 319 -10.06 -18.04 -3.16
N ARG A 320 -10.03 -18.09 -1.83
CA ARG A 320 -11.14 -17.65 -0.97
C ARG A 320 -10.64 -16.78 0.18
N PHE A 321 -11.43 -15.78 0.54
CA PHE A 321 -11.20 -14.92 1.69
C PHE A 321 -12.32 -15.15 2.70
N LEU A 322 -11.94 -15.37 3.96
CA LEU A 322 -12.85 -15.54 5.09
C LEU A 322 -12.77 -14.31 6.00
N VAL A 323 -13.90 -13.89 6.53
CA VAL A 323 -13.97 -12.87 7.59
C VAL A 323 -14.48 -13.54 8.85
N ASP A 324 -13.66 -13.58 9.90
CA ASP A 324 -14.05 -14.20 11.16
C ASP A 324 -14.98 -13.31 12.01
N ASP A 325 -15.29 -13.76 13.22
CA ASP A 325 -16.15 -13.04 14.17
C ASP A 325 -15.49 -11.79 14.78
N ARG A 326 -14.17 -11.64 14.62
CA ARG A 326 -13.38 -10.48 15.06
C ARG A 326 -13.18 -9.45 13.95
N GLY A 327 -13.56 -9.77 12.71
CA GLY A 327 -13.36 -8.93 11.53
C GLY A 327 -11.99 -9.13 10.86
N ASP A 328 -11.20 -10.13 11.29
CA ASP A 328 -9.94 -10.46 10.66
C ASP A 328 -10.18 -11.17 9.32
N VAL A 329 -9.32 -10.87 8.34
CA VAL A 329 -9.41 -11.41 6.97
C VAL A 329 -8.37 -12.50 6.77
N HIS A 330 -8.83 -13.71 6.48
CA HIS A 330 -7.99 -14.88 6.24
C HIS A 330 -8.03 -15.28 4.77
N ARG A 331 -6.86 -15.44 4.14
CA ARG A 331 -6.76 -15.90 2.75
C ARG A 331 -6.53 -17.40 2.71
N LEU A 332 -7.37 -18.10 1.95
CA LEU A 332 -7.21 -19.49 1.58
C LEU A 332 -6.68 -19.58 0.15
N ASN A 333 -5.50 -20.15 0.00
CA ASN A 333 -4.95 -20.54 -1.30
C ASN A 333 -5.82 -21.65 -1.95
N PRO A 334 -5.56 -22.07 -3.20
CA PRO A 334 -6.43 -23.02 -3.91
C PRO A 334 -6.59 -24.38 -3.21
N LEU A 335 -5.52 -24.88 -2.58
CA LEU A 335 -5.54 -26.11 -1.80
C LEU A 335 -6.41 -25.93 -0.55
N ALA A 336 -6.16 -24.88 0.23
CA ALA A 336 -6.90 -24.57 1.45
C ALA A 336 -8.38 -24.27 1.17
N ASN A 337 -8.71 -23.59 0.07
CA ASN A 337 -10.08 -23.37 -0.38
C ASN A 337 -10.78 -24.70 -0.73
N SER A 338 -10.06 -25.66 -1.31
CA SER A 338 -10.62 -26.98 -1.61
C SER A 338 -10.95 -27.74 -0.32
N ILE A 339 -10.04 -27.71 0.66
CA ILE A 339 -10.23 -28.34 1.97
C ILE A 339 -11.38 -27.67 2.74
N TRP A 340 -11.41 -26.34 2.77
CA TRP A 340 -12.47 -25.57 3.41
C TRP A 340 -13.86 -25.90 2.87
N ARG A 341 -13.97 -26.10 1.54
CA ARG A 341 -15.22 -26.51 0.90
C ARG A 341 -15.64 -27.93 1.30
N LEU A 342 -14.70 -28.87 1.37
CA LEU A 342 -14.97 -30.25 1.79
C LEU A 342 -15.48 -30.29 3.24
N LEU A 343 -14.80 -29.61 4.16
CA LEU A 343 -15.19 -29.47 5.57
C LEU A 343 -16.55 -28.76 5.77
N GLY A 344 -17.08 -28.13 4.73
CA GLY A 344 -18.39 -27.52 4.72
C GLY A 344 -19.52 -28.44 4.26
N LEU A 345 -19.20 -29.59 3.67
CA LEU A 345 -20.17 -30.60 3.24
C LEU A 345 -20.44 -31.60 4.36
N GLU A 346 -19.38 -32.12 4.96
CA GLU A 346 -19.42 -33.08 6.06
C GLU A 346 -18.16 -32.97 6.93
N PRO A 347 -18.19 -33.44 8.19
CA PRO A 347 -16.99 -33.58 8.99
C PRO A 347 -16.03 -34.59 8.35
N LEU A 348 -14.76 -34.22 8.22
CA LEU A 348 -13.74 -35.08 7.60
C LEU A 348 -12.46 -35.07 8.43
N SER A 349 -11.83 -36.23 8.51
CA SER A 349 -10.48 -36.39 9.06
C SER A 349 -9.40 -35.94 8.07
N ARG A 350 -8.19 -35.74 8.58
CA ARG A 350 -7.01 -35.41 7.76
C ARG A 350 -6.75 -36.49 6.71
N LEU A 351 -6.87 -37.76 7.10
CA LEU A 351 -6.66 -38.92 6.21
C LEU A 351 -7.67 -38.94 5.05
N GLU A 352 -8.95 -38.70 5.34
CA GLU A 352 -9.99 -38.66 4.30
C GLU A 352 -9.76 -37.51 3.32
N ILE A 353 -9.37 -36.33 3.82
CA ILE A 353 -9.07 -35.16 2.98
C ILE A 353 -7.84 -35.42 2.10
N VAL A 354 -6.77 -35.99 2.65
CA VAL A 354 -5.59 -36.40 1.87
C VAL A 354 -6.00 -37.37 0.77
N ALA A 355 -6.82 -38.38 1.09
CA ALA A 355 -7.28 -39.37 0.12
C ALA A 355 -8.09 -38.71 -1.02
N LEU A 356 -9.01 -37.79 -0.69
CA LEU A 356 -9.81 -37.03 -1.66
C LEU A 356 -8.94 -36.10 -2.53
N LEU A 357 -7.95 -35.44 -1.95
CA LEU A 357 -7.08 -34.50 -2.66
C LEU A 357 -6.09 -35.18 -3.60
N ARG A 358 -5.61 -36.39 -3.27
CA ARG A 358 -4.74 -37.18 -4.18
C ARG A 358 -5.40 -37.47 -5.53
N VAL A 359 -6.73 -37.63 -5.54
CA VAL A 359 -7.50 -37.81 -6.80
C VAL A 359 -7.52 -36.52 -7.63
N ARG A 360 -7.53 -35.36 -6.95
CA ARG A 360 -7.65 -34.04 -7.60
C ARG A 360 -6.32 -33.40 -7.99
N PHE A 361 -5.24 -33.73 -7.30
CA PHE A 361 -3.89 -33.20 -7.50
C PHE A 361 -2.87 -34.33 -7.68
N PRO A 362 -2.94 -35.11 -8.78
CA PRO A 362 -2.09 -36.28 -8.99
C PRO A 362 -0.61 -35.94 -9.14
N ASP A 363 -0.28 -34.69 -9.49
CA ASP A 363 1.08 -34.23 -9.75
C ASP A 363 1.86 -33.83 -8.47
N ILE A 364 1.19 -33.79 -7.31
CA ILE A 364 1.82 -33.43 -6.02
C ILE A 364 2.25 -34.72 -5.30
N SER A 365 3.48 -34.74 -4.77
CA SER A 365 3.96 -35.92 -4.03
C SER A 365 3.14 -36.16 -2.76
N PRO A 366 2.84 -37.44 -2.41
CA PRO A 366 2.03 -37.78 -1.23
C PRO A 366 2.55 -37.14 0.07
N ALA A 367 3.87 -37.21 0.32
CA ALA A 367 4.48 -36.64 1.52
C ALA A 367 4.27 -35.13 1.62
N ARG A 368 4.40 -34.40 0.50
CA ARG A 368 4.19 -32.95 0.47
C ARG A 368 2.73 -32.59 0.70
N LEU A 369 1.81 -33.36 0.13
CA LEU A 369 0.38 -33.15 0.33
C LEU A 369 -0.01 -33.38 1.80
N ASP A 370 0.48 -34.46 2.40
CA ASP A 370 0.20 -34.79 3.80
C ASP A 370 0.70 -33.67 4.72
N ASP A 371 1.92 -33.18 4.49
CA ASP A 371 2.53 -32.04 5.17
C ASP A 371 1.70 -30.75 4.98
N ASP A 372 1.33 -30.42 3.74
CA ASP A 372 0.53 -29.23 3.39
C ASP A 372 -0.85 -29.23 4.03
N VAL A 373 -1.52 -30.38 4.06
CA VAL A 373 -2.79 -30.55 4.75
C VAL A 373 -2.61 -30.40 6.27
N GLY A 374 -1.60 -31.05 6.86
CA GLY A 374 -1.35 -30.98 8.30
C GLY A 374 -1.12 -29.56 8.79
N GLY A 375 -0.20 -28.83 8.15
CA GLY A 375 0.08 -27.44 8.53
C GLY A 375 -1.12 -26.51 8.32
N LEU A 376 -2.00 -26.79 7.36
CA LEU A 376 -3.24 -26.03 7.20
C LEU A 376 -4.21 -26.29 8.36
N PHE A 377 -4.40 -27.55 8.77
CA PHE A 377 -5.26 -27.89 9.90
C PHE A 377 -4.81 -27.21 11.19
N ASP A 378 -3.49 -27.23 11.45
CA ASP A 378 -2.91 -26.52 12.59
C ASP A 378 -3.21 -25.03 12.55
N ALA A 379 -3.04 -24.39 11.39
CA ALA A 379 -3.34 -22.98 11.21
C ALA A 379 -4.84 -22.68 11.40
N LEU A 380 -5.73 -23.47 10.80
CA LEU A 380 -7.18 -23.29 10.92
C LEU A 380 -7.66 -23.51 12.37
N ALA A 381 -7.11 -24.49 13.08
CA ALA A 381 -7.46 -24.78 14.46
C ALA A 381 -6.95 -23.67 15.39
N ALA A 382 -5.71 -23.20 15.20
CA ALA A 382 -5.14 -22.09 15.97
C ALA A 382 -5.93 -20.78 15.78
N LEU A 383 -6.48 -20.55 14.58
CA LEU A 383 -7.36 -19.42 14.27
C LEU A 383 -8.82 -19.66 14.70
N GLY A 384 -9.15 -20.84 15.25
CA GLY A 384 -10.52 -21.18 15.65
C GLY A 384 -11.51 -21.27 14.49
N LEU A 385 -11.04 -21.49 13.27
CA LEU A 385 -11.84 -21.61 12.04
C LEU A 385 -12.35 -23.04 11.79
N VAL A 386 -11.75 -24.03 12.44
CA VAL A 386 -12.24 -25.41 12.50
C VAL A 386 -12.31 -25.87 13.94
N VAL A 387 -13.19 -26.85 14.21
CA VAL A 387 -13.29 -27.52 15.51
C VAL A 387 -13.40 -29.02 15.30
N PRO A 388 -12.98 -29.84 16.28
CA PRO A 388 -13.32 -31.25 16.28
C PRO A 388 -14.84 -31.41 16.11
N ALA A 389 -15.23 -32.35 15.26
CA ALA A 389 -16.59 -32.85 15.29
C ALA A 389 -16.69 -33.72 16.52
N ASP A 390 -17.45 -33.27 17.53
CA ASP A 390 -17.89 -34.16 18.58
C ASP A 390 -18.75 -35.27 17.93
N ASP A 391 -18.55 -36.53 18.36
CA ASP A 391 -19.34 -37.69 17.93
C ASP A 391 -20.87 -37.45 18.00
#